data_AF-A0A183B4N0-F1
#
_entry.id   AF-A0A183B4N0-F1
#
_cell.length_a   1.000
_cell.length_b   1.000
_cell.length_c   1.000
_cell.angle_alpha   90.00
_cell.angle_beta   90.00
_cell.angle_gamma   90.00
#
_symmetry.space_group_name_H-M   'P 1'
#
loop_
_entity.id
_entity.type
_entity.pdbx_description
1 polymer ?
#
loop_
_entity_poly.entity_id
_entity_poly.type
_entity_poly.pdbx_seq_one_letter_code
_entity_poly.pdbx_strand_id
1 'polypeptide(L)'
;MFLQVKIPESDQIALKFLWWSEGNPAQLGEEYCMTVHPFGAVSSSFCASFALRKTANLYGHDYPSSITDAVQSGFYVDDLLLSVDDQIEARSTISSLTQLLGRAGFKLTKWASNQREVLTQIPSDERNVLVKELSDGTLPTEKALGLAWDMEGDSFIYQFEMKECPVTRRLLLSRLSAIYDPLG
;
A
#
# COMPACT_ATOMS: atom_id res chain seq x y z
N MET A 1 3.51 -6.17 2.21
CA MET A 1 2.34 -7.07 2.23
C MET A 1 2.59 -8.40 1.51
N PHE A 2 2.68 -8.47 0.17
CA PHE A 2 2.72 -9.77 -0.56
C PHE A 2 3.87 -10.70 -0.14
N LEU A 3 5.09 -10.16 -0.03
CA LEU A 3 6.28 -10.94 0.34
C LEU A 3 6.25 -11.49 1.78
N GLN A 4 5.27 -11.12 2.61
CA GLN A 4 5.08 -11.68 3.95
C GLN A 4 4.22 -12.96 3.93
N VAL A 5 3.59 -13.28 2.80
CA VAL A 5 2.71 -14.45 2.66
C VAL A 5 3.45 -15.55 1.92
N LYS A 6 3.71 -16.65 2.62
CA LYS A 6 4.40 -17.83 2.07
C LYS A 6 3.49 -18.61 1.13
N ILE A 7 4.10 -19.17 0.10
CA ILE A 7 3.47 -20.10 -0.83
C ILE A 7 3.68 -21.53 -0.32
N PRO A 8 2.66 -22.40 -0.34
CA PRO A 8 2.82 -23.82 -0.04
C PRO A 8 3.91 -24.46 -0.92
N GLU A 9 4.77 -25.30 -0.35
CA GLU A 9 5.90 -25.91 -1.08
C GLU A 9 5.46 -26.65 -2.36
N SER A 10 4.26 -27.26 -2.34
CA SER A 10 3.66 -27.93 -3.51
C SER A 10 3.41 -26.98 -4.69
N ASP A 11 3.16 -25.71 -4.41
CA ASP A 11 2.70 -24.72 -5.40
C ASP A 11 3.86 -23.83 -5.87
N GLN A 12 4.97 -23.79 -5.11
CA GLN A 12 6.15 -22.98 -5.42
C GLN A 12 6.71 -23.29 -6.81
N ILE A 13 6.63 -24.55 -7.26
CA ILE A 13 7.13 -24.98 -8.58
C ILE A 13 6.56 -24.17 -9.75
N ALA A 14 5.34 -23.61 -9.61
CA ALA A 14 4.71 -22.77 -10.62
C ALA A 14 5.33 -21.37 -10.73
N LEU A 15 6.20 -20.99 -9.79
CA LEU A 15 6.84 -19.67 -9.68
C LEU A 15 8.37 -19.78 -9.74
N LYS A 16 8.86 -20.78 -10.47
CA LYS A 16 10.27 -20.89 -10.84
C LYS A 16 10.64 -19.89 -11.91
N PHE A 17 11.86 -19.38 -11.84
CA PHE A 17 12.43 -18.50 -12.84
C PHE A 17 13.93 -18.77 -13.02
N LEU A 18 14.44 -18.46 -14.20
CA LEU A 18 15.87 -18.53 -14.49
C LEU A 18 16.52 -17.18 -14.20
N TRP A 19 17.72 -17.23 -13.62
CA TRP A 19 18.55 -16.08 -13.35
C TRP A 19 19.92 -16.27 -13.99
N TRP A 20 20.44 -15.23 -14.64
CA TRP A 20 21.78 -15.21 -15.20
C TRP A 20 22.62 -14.21 -14.44
N SER A 21 23.63 -14.71 -13.74
CA SER A 21 24.65 -13.89 -13.10
C SER A 21 25.30 -12.96 -14.15
N GLU A 22 25.46 -11.69 -13.79
CA GLU A 22 26.00 -10.63 -14.68
C GLU A 22 25.18 -10.36 -15.96
N GLY A 23 23.95 -10.89 -16.05
CA GLY A 23 23.07 -10.65 -17.19
C GLY A 23 23.54 -11.25 -18.51
N ASN A 24 24.45 -12.24 -18.47
CA ASN A 24 24.98 -12.91 -19.65
C ASN A 24 24.12 -14.13 -20.03
N PRO A 25 23.28 -14.07 -21.10
CA PRO A 25 22.39 -15.16 -21.47
C PRO A 25 23.12 -16.37 -22.06
N ALA A 26 24.41 -16.24 -22.37
CA ALA A 26 25.25 -17.33 -22.88
C ALA A 26 25.75 -18.27 -21.77
N GLN A 27 25.66 -17.87 -20.50
CA GLN A 27 25.93 -18.75 -19.37
C GLN A 27 24.73 -19.67 -19.09
N LEU A 28 24.99 -20.81 -18.46
CA LEU A 28 23.92 -21.67 -17.96
C LEU A 28 23.17 -20.92 -16.86
N GLY A 29 21.88 -20.66 -17.07
CA GLY A 29 21.05 -19.97 -16.08
C GLY A 29 20.87 -20.80 -14.81
N GLU A 30 20.82 -20.12 -13.68
CA GLU A 30 20.50 -20.70 -12.37
C GLU A 30 18.97 -20.71 -12.18
N GLU A 31 18.42 -21.81 -11.69
CA GLU A 31 16.99 -21.90 -11.38
C GLU A 31 16.72 -21.42 -9.94
N TYR A 32 15.83 -20.46 -9.81
CA TYR A 32 15.32 -19.96 -8.54
C TYR A 32 13.81 -20.17 -8.46
N CYS A 33 13.28 -20.14 -7.24
CA CYS A 33 11.88 -20.36 -6.97
C CYS A 33 11.38 -19.35 -5.93
N MET A 34 10.27 -18.67 -6.21
CA MET A 34 9.65 -17.80 -5.22
C MET A 34 9.02 -18.65 -4.11
N THR A 35 9.32 -18.31 -2.85
CA THR A 35 8.75 -18.97 -1.66
C THR A 35 7.63 -18.15 -1.01
N VAL A 36 7.43 -16.93 -1.49
CA VAL A 36 6.43 -15.96 -1.06
C VAL A 36 5.72 -15.37 -2.26
N HIS A 37 4.49 -14.88 -2.08
CA HIS A 37 3.69 -14.32 -3.16
C HIS A 37 4.40 -13.12 -3.82
N PRO A 38 4.79 -13.21 -5.11
CA PRO A 38 5.54 -12.17 -5.79
C PRO A 38 4.63 -11.03 -6.27
N PHE A 39 5.23 -9.87 -6.54
CA PHE A 39 4.55 -8.79 -7.25
C PHE A 39 4.25 -9.18 -8.69
N GLY A 40 3.09 -8.76 -9.22
CA GLY A 40 2.69 -8.99 -10.61
C GLY A 40 2.00 -10.33 -10.88
N ALA A 41 2.02 -11.28 -9.93
CA ALA A 41 1.22 -12.49 -10.05
C ALA A 41 -0.25 -12.21 -9.70
N VAL A 42 -1.17 -12.65 -10.57
CA VAL A 42 -2.62 -12.41 -10.44
C VAL A 42 -3.18 -12.94 -9.11
N SER A 43 -2.66 -14.07 -8.63
CA SER A 43 -3.11 -14.70 -7.39
C SER A 43 -2.60 -14.00 -6.12
N SER A 44 -1.51 -13.24 -6.20
CA SER A 44 -0.85 -12.65 -5.02
C SER A 44 -1.74 -11.70 -4.25
N SER A 45 -2.50 -10.84 -4.95
CA SER A 45 -3.40 -9.89 -4.30
C SER A 45 -4.49 -10.61 -3.49
N PHE A 46 -5.13 -11.62 -4.08
CA PHE A 46 -6.14 -12.42 -3.40
C PHE A 46 -5.57 -13.14 -2.17
N CYS A 47 -4.45 -13.85 -2.33
CA CYS A 47 -3.84 -14.62 -1.25
C CYS A 47 -3.41 -13.73 -0.08
N ALA A 48 -2.88 -12.53 -0.36
CA ALA A 48 -2.47 -11.60 0.67
C ALA A 48 -3.65 -10.93 1.38
N SER A 49 -4.68 -10.51 0.66
CA SER A 49 -5.90 -9.98 1.27
C SER A 49 -6.61 -11.06 2.11
N PHE A 50 -6.65 -12.31 1.64
CA PHE A 50 -7.15 -13.44 2.42
C PHE A 50 -6.35 -13.65 3.72
N ALA A 51 -5.02 -13.62 3.64
CA ALA A 51 -4.15 -13.76 4.81
C ALA A 51 -4.34 -12.62 5.84
N LEU A 52 -4.50 -11.38 5.39
CA LEU A 52 -4.84 -10.24 6.27
C LEU A 52 -6.18 -10.47 6.99
N ARG A 53 -7.24 -10.79 6.25
CA ARG A 53 -8.58 -11.03 6.83
C ARG A 53 -8.58 -12.23 7.77
N LYS A 54 -7.84 -13.29 7.43
CA LYS A 54 -7.65 -14.45 8.31
C LYS A 54 -6.94 -14.08 9.61
N THR A 55 -5.99 -13.14 9.57
CA THR A 55 -5.31 -12.62 10.77
C THR A 55 -6.30 -11.95 11.71
N ALA A 56 -7.19 -11.10 11.20
CA ALA A 56 -8.26 -10.50 12.00
C ALA A 56 -9.21 -11.55 12.57
N ASN A 57 -9.57 -12.59 11.81
CA ASN A 57 -10.44 -13.66 12.32
C ASN A 57 -9.80 -14.50 13.44
N LEU A 58 -8.49 -14.76 13.37
CA LEU A 58 -7.78 -15.57 14.36
C LEU A 58 -7.49 -14.80 15.64
N TYR A 59 -7.03 -13.55 15.52
CA TYR A 59 -6.48 -12.78 16.64
C TYR A 59 -7.31 -11.57 17.04
N GLY A 60 -8.37 -11.24 16.28
CA GLY A 60 -9.18 -10.04 16.48
C GLY A 60 -10.08 -10.07 17.71
N HIS A 61 -10.31 -11.23 18.32
CA HIS A 61 -11.13 -11.35 19.53
C HIS A 61 -10.56 -10.59 20.74
N ASP A 62 -9.25 -10.29 20.73
CA ASP A 62 -8.55 -9.49 21.75
C ASP A 62 -8.69 -7.97 21.50
N TYR A 63 -9.32 -7.55 20.40
CA TYR A 63 -9.36 -6.15 19.95
C TYR A 63 -10.82 -5.66 19.79
N PRO A 64 -11.05 -4.32 19.80
CA PRO A 64 -12.36 -3.76 19.48
C PRO A 64 -12.82 -4.17 18.07
N SER A 65 -14.14 -4.34 17.90
CA SER A 65 -14.72 -4.74 16.61
C SER A 65 -14.38 -3.77 15.47
N SER A 66 -14.25 -2.47 15.78
CA SER A 66 -13.83 -1.45 14.80
C SER A 66 -12.47 -1.76 14.17
N ILE A 67 -11.55 -2.37 14.92
CA ILE A 67 -10.21 -2.75 14.41
C ILE A 67 -10.33 -3.94 13.47
N THR A 68 -11.16 -4.94 13.80
CA THR A 68 -11.40 -6.06 12.90
C THR A 68 -12.12 -5.61 11.64
N ASP A 69 -13.11 -4.72 11.78
CA ASP A 69 -13.86 -4.16 10.65
C ASP A 69 -12.93 -3.38 9.72
N ALA A 70 -12.03 -2.57 10.27
CA ALA A 70 -10.99 -1.86 9.52
C ALA A 70 -10.11 -2.80 8.68
N VAL A 71 -9.75 -3.98 9.19
CA VAL A 71 -8.99 -4.98 8.39
C VAL A 71 -9.87 -5.63 7.30
N GLN A 72 -11.16 -5.83 7.56
CA GLN A 72 -12.05 -6.47 6.60
C GLN A 72 -12.41 -5.56 5.42
N SER A 73 -12.64 -4.27 5.68
CA SER A 73 -13.20 -3.31 4.71
C SER A 73 -12.29 -2.12 4.38
N GLY A 74 -11.26 -1.82 5.18
CA GLY A 74 -10.42 -0.64 4.99
C GLY A 74 -9.28 -0.81 4.00
N PHE A 75 -8.97 -2.05 3.57
CA PHE A 75 -7.90 -2.31 2.60
C PHE A 75 -8.39 -2.26 1.16
N TYR A 76 -7.71 -1.48 0.33
CA TYR A 76 -7.75 -1.57 -1.13
C TYR A 76 -6.41 -2.13 -1.62
N VAL A 77 -6.40 -3.41 -2.01
CA VAL A 77 -5.18 -4.15 -2.34
C VAL A 77 -4.18 -4.10 -1.18
N ASP A 78 -3.14 -3.28 -1.29
CA ASP A 78 -2.06 -3.11 -0.30
C ASP A 78 -2.15 -1.82 0.52
N ASP A 79 -3.04 -0.90 0.17
CA ASP A 79 -3.25 0.36 0.89
C ASP A 79 -4.40 0.23 1.89
N LEU A 80 -4.17 0.68 3.12
CA LEU A 80 -5.18 0.82 4.17
C LEU A 80 -5.65 2.28 4.22
N LEU A 81 -6.94 2.51 4.03
CA LEU A 81 -7.54 3.83 4.18
C LEU A 81 -8.63 3.80 5.24
N LEU A 82 -8.51 4.68 6.22
CA LEU A 82 -9.43 4.80 7.35
C LEU A 82 -9.67 6.27 7.66
N SER A 83 -10.87 6.57 8.14
CA SER A 83 -11.25 7.85 8.71
C SER A 83 -11.93 7.60 10.05
N VAL A 84 -11.64 8.47 11.01
CA VAL A 84 -12.08 8.39 12.41
C VAL A 84 -12.38 9.79 12.92
N ASP A 85 -13.16 9.91 13.99
CA ASP A 85 -13.71 11.21 14.38
C ASP A 85 -12.69 12.12 15.06
N ASP A 86 -11.65 11.55 15.70
CA ASP A 86 -10.65 12.32 16.41
C ASP A 86 -9.24 11.69 16.44
N GLN A 87 -8.27 12.50 16.88
CA GLN A 87 -6.85 12.13 16.93
C GLN A 87 -6.54 11.03 17.95
N ILE A 88 -7.30 10.94 19.04
CA ILE A 88 -7.13 9.92 20.08
C ILE A 88 -7.55 8.56 19.53
N GLU A 89 -8.71 8.51 18.85
CA GLU A 89 -9.19 7.33 18.15
C GLU A 89 -8.21 6.91 17.05
N ALA A 90 -7.69 7.87 16.26
CA ALA A 90 -6.70 7.59 15.22
C ALA A 90 -5.45 6.90 15.77
N ARG A 91 -4.89 7.43 16.88
CA ARG A 91 -3.72 6.85 17.54
C ARG A 91 -4.00 5.44 18.07
N SER A 92 -5.13 5.26 18.74
CA SER A 92 -5.56 3.95 19.26
C SER A 92 -5.72 2.93 18.12
N THR A 93 -6.31 3.36 17.01
CA THR A 93 -6.55 2.55 15.82
C THR A 93 -5.24 2.11 15.16
N ILE A 94 -4.31 3.05 14.93
CA ILE A 94 -2.98 2.75 14.37
C ILE A 94 -2.22 1.74 15.25
N SER A 95 -2.21 1.96 16.56
CA SER A 95 -1.53 1.07 17.50
C SER A 95 -2.15 -0.33 17.49
N SER A 96 -3.47 -0.42 17.57
CA SER A 96 -4.20 -1.69 17.60
C SER A 96 -4.04 -2.48 16.30
N LEU A 97 -4.12 -1.82 15.15
CA LEU A 97 -3.90 -2.44 13.85
C LEU A 97 -2.46 -2.96 13.69
N THR A 98 -1.48 -2.16 14.11
CA THR A 98 -0.06 -2.55 14.05
C THR A 98 0.20 -3.78 14.92
N GLN A 99 -0.38 -3.85 16.11
CA GLN A 99 -0.27 -5.01 17.00
C GLN A 99 -1.00 -6.23 16.43
N LEU A 100 -2.26 -6.07 16.00
CA LEU A 100 -3.08 -7.16 15.46
C LEU A 100 -2.43 -7.79 14.23
N LEU A 101 -2.07 -6.98 13.24
CA LEU A 101 -1.47 -7.46 11.99
C LEU A 101 -0.03 -7.94 12.19
N GLY A 102 0.69 -7.34 13.14
CA GLY A 102 2.01 -7.78 13.58
C GLY A 102 2.04 -9.22 14.10
N ARG A 103 0.93 -9.73 14.69
CA ARG A 103 0.83 -11.13 15.12
C ARG A 103 0.98 -12.15 13.98
N ALA A 104 0.68 -11.76 12.74
CA ALA A 104 0.88 -12.58 11.55
C ALA A 104 2.09 -12.15 10.70
N GLY A 105 2.93 -11.24 11.22
CA GLY A 105 4.12 -10.75 10.52
C GLY A 105 3.87 -9.63 9.51
N PHE A 106 2.65 -9.09 9.46
CA PHE A 106 2.35 -7.92 8.63
C PHE A 106 2.81 -6.65 9.32
N LYS A 107 3.86 -6.03 8.78
CA LYS A 107 4.30 -4.68 9.19
C LYS A 107 3.61 -3.62 8.34
N LEU A 108 2.74 -2.83 8.96
CA LEU A 108 2.20 -1.61 8.35
C LEU A 108 3.28 -0.52 8.33
N THR A 109 3.36 0.21 7.23
CA THR A 109 4.40 1.23 6.99
C THR A 109 3.83 2.35 6.14
N LYS A 110 4.58 3.43 5.98
CA LYS A 110 4.21 4.61 5.18
C LYS A 110 2.93 5.29 5.67
N TRP A 111 2.75 5.35 6.99
CA TRP A 111 1.60 6.05 7.58
C TRP A 111 1.56 7.52 7.17
N ALA A 112 0.38 7.98 6.75
CA ALA A 112 0.07 9.35 6.40
C ALA A 112 -1.23 9.77 7.13
N SER A 113 -1.37 11.05 7.43
CA SER A 113 -2.54 11.60 8.13
C SER A 113 -2.61 13.11 7.89
N ASN A 114 -3.83 13.64 7.86
CA ASN A 114 -4.13 15.07 7.89
C ASN A 114 -3.86 15.73 9.26
N GLN A 115 -3.53 14.96 10.30
CA GLN A 115 -3.31 15.46 11.66
C GLN A 115 -1.85 15.26 12.08
N ARG A 116 -1.13 16.37 12.33
CA ARG A 116 0.30 16.34 12.73
C ARG A 116 0.51 15.65 14.05
N GLU A 117 -0.40 15.86 14.99
CA GLU A 117 -0.39 15.25 16.31
C GLU A 117 -0.48 13.72 16.23
N VAL A 118 -1.13 13.17 15.21
CA VAL A 118 -1.13 11.72 14.95
C VAL A 118 0.24 11.30 14.41
N LEU A 119 0.76 12.00 13.40
CA LEU A 119 2.06 11.69 12.79
C LEU A 119 3.23 11.74 13.78
N THR A 120 3.25 12.70 14.70
CA THR A 120 4.32 12.85 15.71
C THR A 120 4.48 11.62 16.61
N GLN A 121 3.41 10.85 16.82
CA GLN A 121 3.43 9.64 17.65
C GLN A 121 3.89 8.39 16.90
N ILE A 122 3.88 8.43 15.57
CA ILE A 122 4.32 7.31 14.73
C ILE A 122 5.85 7.37 14.61
N PRO A 123 6.60 6.26 14.75
CA PRO A 123 8.03 6.23 14.49
C PRO A 123 8.39 6.75 13.10
N SER A 124 9.47 7.52 12.97
CA SER A 124 9.83 8.16 11.68
C SER A 124 10.16 7.16 10.57
N ASP A 125 10.58 5.94 10.89
CA ASP A 125 10.80 4.85 9.93
C ASP A 125 9.49 4.22 9.41
N GLU A 126 8.38 4.42 10.12
CA GLU A 126 7.06 3.89 9.75
C GLU A 126 6.17 4.95 9.08
N ARG A 127 6.56 6.23 9.13
CA ARG A 127 5.88 7.33 8.43
C ARG A 127 6.08 7.25 6.92
N ASN A 128 5.14 7.85 6.18
CA ASN A 128 5.33 8.10 4.75
C ASN A 128 6.55 9.01 4.53
N VAL A 129 7.27 8.78 3.43
CA VAL A 129 8.49 9.52 3.07
C VAL A 129 8.27 11.03 3.05
N LEU A 130 7.10 11.49 2.60
CA LEU A 130 6.77 12.92 2.54
C LEU A 130 6.64 13.59 3.92
N VAL A 131 6.32 12.81 4.96
CA VAL A 131 6.14 13.28 6.34
C VAL A 131 7.13 12.61 7.30
N LYS A 132 8.24 12.10 6.76
CA LYS A 132 9.29 11.43 7.54
C LYS A 132 9.90 12.39 8.56
N GLU A 133 10.24 13.58 8.10
CA GLU A 133 10.59 14.73 8.93
C GLU A 133 9.39 15.69 8.94
N LEU A 134 8.81 15.87 10.13
CA LEU A 134 7.70 16.81 10.29
C LEU A 134 8.30 18.22 10.36
N SER A 135 8.02 19.02 9.32
CA SER A 135 8.36 20.44 9.32
C SER A 135 7.18 21.27 9.84
N ASP A 136 7.46 22.47 10.33
CA ASP A 136 6.41 23.42 10.75
C ASP A 136 5.63 24.00 9.55
N GLY A 137 6.06 23.74 8.31
CA GLY A 137 5.36 24.12 7.07
C GLY A 137 4.13 23.26 6.80
N THR A 138 3.35 23.58 5.76
CA THR A 138 2.12 22.85 5.38
C THR A 138 2.36 21.36 5.14
N LEU A 139 1.42 20.52 5.55
CA LEU A 139 1.44 19.10 5.21
C LEU A 139 1.44 18.93 3.68
N PRO A 140 2.17 17.92 3.17
CA PRO A 140 2.32 17.75 1.73
C PRO A 140 1.07 17.12 1.09
N THR A 141 1.10 17.01 -0.23
CA THR A 141 0.13 16.20 -1.00
C THR A 141 0.70 14.80 -1.20
N GLU A 142 -0.05 13.77 -0.79
CA GLU A 142 0.31 12.36 -1.00
C GLU A 142 -0.57 11.73 -2.09
N LYS A 143 -0.18 10.57 -2.65
CA LYS A 143 -1.07 9.78 -3.50
C LYS A 143 -1.87 8.77 -2.68
N ALA A 144 -3.18 8.73 -2.88
CA ALA A 144 -4.07 7.75 -2.26
C ALA A 144 -5.14 7.34 -3.27
N LEU A 145 -5.29 6.02 -3.49
CA LEU A 145 -6.24 5.44 -4.46
C LEU A 145 -6.09 6.00 -5.89
N GLY A 146 -4.86 6.29 -6.33
CA GLY A 146 -4.60 6.88 -7.64
C GLY A 146 -4.86 8.38 -7.75
N LEU A 147 -5.48 9.00 -6.74
CA LEU A 147 -5.70 10.43 -6.64
C LEU A 147 -4.62 11.12 -5.81
N ALA A 148 -4.49 12.43 -5.98
CA ALA A 148 -3.68 13.25 -5.07
C ALA A 148 -4.55 13.66 -3.87
N TRP A 149 -4.06 13.45 -2.66
CA TRP A 149 -4.69 13.84 -1.41
C TRP A 149 -3.89 14.97 -0.77
N ASP A 150 -4.49 16.15 -0.73
CA ASP A 150 -3.99 17.26 0.07
C ASP A 150 -4.26 16.96 1.54
N MET A 151 -3.20 16.61 2.28
CA MET A 151 -3.32 16.24 3.69
C MET A 151 -3.64 17.44 4.57
N GLU A 152 -3.21 18.65 4.22
CA GLU A 152 -3.50 19.84 5.05
C GLU A 152 -4.98 20.23 4.94
N GLY A 153 -5.51 20.24 3.72
CA GLY A 153 -6.91 20.56 3.44
C GLY A 153 -7.88 19.38 3.54
N ASP A 154 -7.37 18.19 3.88
CA ASP A 154 -8.09 16.90 3.87
C ASP A 154 -9.01 16.71 2.65
N SER A 155 -8.44 16.86 1.46
CA SER A 155 -9.21 16.88 0.21
C SER A 155 -8.50 16.11 -0.90
N PHE A 156 -9.25 15.30 -1.64
CA PHE A 156 -8.76 14.75 -2.90
C PHE A 156 -8.76 15.83 -3.98
N ILE A 157 -7.63 15.99 -4.65
CA ILE A 157 -7.41 16.99 -5.69
C ILE A 157 -6.97 16.32 -6.99
N TYR A 158 -7.33 16.96 -8.10
CA TYR A 158 -6.83 16.61 -9.42
C TYR A 158 -5.68 17.55 -9.79
N GLN A 159 -4.48 17.00 -9.90
CA GLN A 159 -3.33 17.72 -10.43
C GLN A 159 -3.14 17.34 -11.90
N PHE A 160 -3.40 18.28 -12.80
CA PHE A 160 -3.10 18.11 -14.22
C PHE A 160 -2.17 19.22 -14.69
N GLU A 161 -1.13 18.84 -15.43
CA GLU A 161 -0.21 19.78 -16.06
C GLU A 161 -0.44 19.73 -17.58
N MET A 162 -1.04 20.80 -18.12
CA MET A 162 -1.22 20.97 -19.56
C MET A 162 0.10 21.44 -20.19
N LYS A 163 1.00 20.50 -20.50
CA LYS A 163 2.20 20.81 -21.29
C LYS A 163 1.82 21.08 -22.75
N GLU A 164 2.33 22.18 -23.30
CA GLU A 164 2.23 22.45 -24.73
C GLU A 164 2.83 21.28 -25.52
N CYS A 165 2.08 20.77 -26.49
CA CYS A 165 2.51 19.69 -27.35
C CYS A 165 1.92 19.83 -28.75
N PRO A 166 2.56 19.25 -29.79
CA PRO A 166 2.03 19.26 -31.14
C PRO A 166 0.62 18.65 -31.18
N VAL A 167 -0.33 19.34 -31.81
CA VAL A 167 -1.73 18.90 -31.88
C VAL A 167 -1.84 17.73 -32.85
N THR A 168 -1.74 16.51 -32.32
CA THR A 168 -2.05 15.27 -33.05
C THR A 168 -3.21 14.56 -32.37
N ARG A 169 -4.05 13.85 -33.14
CA ARG A 169 -5.15 13.05 -32.58
C ARG A 169 -4.66 12.09 -31.49
N ARG A 170 -3.47 11.49 -31.69
CA ARG A 170 -2.84 10.59 -30.72
C ARG A 170 -2.49 11.30 -29.40
N LEU A 171 -1.88 12.48 -29.47
CA LEU A 171 -1.53 13.26 -28.28
C LEU A 171 -2.78 13.78 -27.55
N LEU A 172 -3.79 14.23 -28.28
CA LEU A 172 -5.07 14.64 -27.69
C LEU A 172 -5.75 13.48 -26.95
N LEU A 173 -5.86 12.30 -27.57
CA LEU A 173 -6.43 11.11 -26.92
C LEU A 173 -5.61 10.69 -25.69
N SER A 174 -4.28 10.62 -25.81
CA SER A 174 -3.41 10.28 -24.69
C SER A 174 -3.54 11.27 -23.52
N ARG A 175 -3.78 12.55 -23.77
CA ARG A 175 -4.01 13.56 -22.72
C ARG A 175 -5.39 13.43 -22.08
N LEU A 176 -6.43 13.21 -22.87
CA LEU A 176 -7.78 12.96 -22.35
C LEU A 176 -7.81 11.70 -21.48
N SER A 177 -7.18 10.62 -21.92
CA SER A 177 -7.04 9.39 -21.15
C SER A 177 -6.15 9.53 -19.92
N ALA A 178 -5.24 10.51 -19.87
CA ALA A 178 -4.44 10.78 -18.67
C ALA A 178 -5.23 11.52 -17.58
N ILE A 179 -6.31 12.21 -17.95
CA ILE A 179 -7.26 12.82 -17.00
C ILE A 179 -8.29 11.79 -16.52
N TYR A 180 -8.62 10.84 -17.40
CA TYR A 180 -9.56 9.77 -17.14
C TYR A 180 -8.85 8.52 -16.63
N ASP A 181 -8.59 8.48 -15.32
CA ASP A 181 -8.75 7.26 -14.53
C ASP A 181 -8.57 7.51 -13.01
N PRO A 182 -9.66 7.67 -12.23
CA PRO A 182 -9.60 7.67 -10.77
C PRO A 182 -9.84 6.30 -10.10
N LEU A 183 -10.25 5.25 -10.83
CA LEU A 183 -10.77 4.00 -10.23
C LEU A 183 -10.51 2.69 -11.02
N GLY A 184 -9.86 2.77 -12.18
CA GLY A 184 -9.73 1.77 -13.25
C GLY A 184 -10.44 2.17 -14.54
#